data_AF-F9W5W4-F1
#
_entry.id   AF-F9W5W4-F1
#
_cell.length_a   1.000
_cell.length_b   1.000
_cell.length_c   1.000
_cell.angle_alpha   90.00
_cell.angle_beta   90.00
_cell.angle_gamma   90.00
#
_symmetry.space_group_name_H-M   'P 1'
#
loop_
_entity.id
_entity.type
_entity.pdbx_description
1 polymer ?
#
loop_
_entity_poly.entity_id
_entity_poly.type
_entity_poly.pdbx_seq_one_letter_code
_entity_poly.pdbx_strand_id
1 'polypeptide(L)'
;MKSDKLVWPFFVIGTPGIGNSRGTGSSLLYQPLHYHSEWLRVVAYFVEDEAHIFYRGERRVVRYEEQRAAVSKIKGVVKRDIEGFIIFDIGEGCRGVEGLLCSWGIALIASPDMKDFHEFKARQPCTLPIYINCYEDVEFKAVLVWETQSQLSSYQINWDNVNLRNCWEVLRKRIHMVGPLPRYVLGSKECYRCRVIDVKAVLSKALNGHAEHYAYLLSHPGKWRIDGTTNMMVKLVRAQSGCPEEARSEAVCTHVRGRILEEAMEDFAKRDLSRDVLVSFKERCVSRLEASGLQVFMIGSVVTEVVRHLKYLPREGETERSRSSVLCRPAAWGRVPTMFHCFSSADTPVEMVAECLYKPVEKNFPVVGGFYLVDAVGEGVSFPEGAEAPTQTIVLLQVTKARDNHTTTSKVCRLRERLAASFSNWREMESCLSYEIIYVQHANSAAIATRRRCGRSGTVSDLASERFWGGVDQFRVRLEAPIAKLLLHEIYDAKITEDVAAIVRDLRDANVKAVAGADTE
;
A
#
# COMPACT_ATOMS: atom_id res chain seq x y z
N MET A 1 33.12 -41.83 -21.21
CA MET A 1 32.34 -40.59 -20.95
C MET A 1 31.25 -40.96 -19.96
N LYS A 2 31.35 -40.54 -18.68
CA LYS A 2 30.20 -40.59 -17.78
C LYS A 2 29.17 -39.61 -18.35
N SER A 3 27.93 -40.04 -18.53
CA SER A 3 26.87 -39.08 -18.85
C SER A 3 26.82 -38.07 -17.72
N ASP A 4 26.88 -36.78 -18.05
CA ASP A 4 26.66 -35.70 -17.10
C ASP A 4 25.18 -35.79 -16.66
N LYS A 5 24.91 -36.64 -15.67
CA LYS A 5 23.62 -36.68 -14.97
C LYS A 5 23.45 -35.31 -14.32
N LEU A 6 22.71 -34.43 -14.99
CA LEU A 6 22.38 -33.12 -14.51
C LEU A 6 21.42 -33.29 -13.31
N VAL A 7 21.97 -33.20 -12.11
CA VAL A 7 21.19 -33.20 -10.87
C VAL A 7 20.68 -31.80 -10.64
N TRP A 8 19.37 -31.65 -10.44
CA TRP A 8 18.73 -30.37 -10.12
C TRP A 8 18.57 -30.26 -8.60
N PRO A 9 19.32 -29.36 -7.93
CA PRO A 9 19.11 -29.11 -6.52
C PRO A 9 17.86 -28.26 -6.31
N PHE A 10 17.10 -28.59 -5.28
CA PHE A 10 15.96 -27.81 -4.83
C PHE A 10 16.36 -26.98 -3.63
N PHE A 11 16.02 -25.70 -3.64
CA PHE A 11 16.28 -24.80 -2.52
C PHE A 11 14.95 -24.30 -1.98
N VAL A 12 14.53 -24.88 -0.86
CA VAL A 12 13.26 -24.68 -0.20
C VAL A 12 13.38 -23.57 0.82
N ILE A 13 12.61 -22.50 0.64
CA ILE A 13 12.72 -21.26 1.40
C ILE A 13 11.40 -21.00 2.11
N GLY A 14 11.44 -20.86 3.44
CA GLY A 14 10.24 -20.61 4.25
C GLY A 14 10.48 -19.61 5.38
N THR A 15 9.43 -18.94 5.82
CA THR A 15 9.50 -17.97 6.93
C THR A 15 10.01 -18.63 8.22
N PRO A 16 10.94 -18.02 8.98
CA PRO A 16 11.43 -18.62 10.22
C PRO A 16 10.31 -18.81 11.24
N GLY A 17 10.29 -19.97 11.91
CA GLY A 17 9.28 -20.29 12.93
C GLY A 17 8.03 -21.00 12.41
N ILE A 18 7.93 -21.28 11.10
CA ILE A 18 6.86 -22.15 10.55
C ILE A 18 7.16 -23.64 10.67
N GLY A 19 8.34 -23.99 11.18
CA GLY A 19 8.78 -25.39 11.29
C GLY A 19 9.41 -25.92 10.01
N ASN A 20 10.15 -25.10 9.27
CA ASN A 20 10.90 -25.54 8.08
C ASN A 20 11.66 -26.87 8.32
N SER A 21 12.34 -27.00 9.45
CA SER A 21 13.10 -28.21 9.79
C SER A 21 12.22 -29.36 10.29
N ARG A 22 11.42 -29.11 11.33
CA ARG A 22 10.62 -30.15 12.02
C ARG A 22 9.33 -30.55 11.27
N GLY A 23 8.82 -29.68 10.41
CA GLY A 23 7.64 -29.90 9.56
C GLY A 23 8.04 -30.25 8.13
N THR A 24 8.60 -29.28 7.39
CA THR A 24 8.97 -29.50 5.99
C THR A 24 10.06 -30.56 5.85
N GLY A 25 11.13 -30.49 6.66
CA GLY A 25 12.22 -31.47 6.61
C GLY A 25 11.79 -32.89 6.95
N SER A 26 10.92 -33.07 7.95
CA SER A 26 10.38 -34.40 8.28
C SER A 26 9.43 -34.94 7.22
N SER A 27 8.59 -34.08 6.63
CA SER A 27 7.72 -34.44 5.50
C SER A 27 8.54 -34.81 4.25
N LEU A 28 9.56 -34.01 3.95
CA LEU A 28 10.52 -34.27 2.87
C LEU A 28 11.35 -35.52 3.15
N LEU A 29 11.58 -35.91 4.40
CA LEU A 29 12.26 -37.16 4.75
C LEU A 29 11.34 -38.36 4.58
N TYR A 30 10.06 -38.21 4.96
CA TYR A 30 9.06 -39.26 4.85
C TYR A 30 8.91 -39.75 3.40
N GLN A 31 8.81 -38.84 2.43
CA GLN A 31 8.59 -39.20 1.02
C GLN A 31 9.71 -40.10 0.42
N PRO A 32 11.01 -39.74 0.46
CA PRO A 32 12.13 -40.59 0.08
C PRO A 32 12.19 -41.92 0.81
N LEU A 33 11.85 -41.95 2.10
CA LEU A 33 11.87 -43.18 2.89
C LEU A 33 10.77 -44.17 2.47
N HIS A 34 9.68 -43.69 1.86
CA HIS A 34 8.58 -44.49 1.32
C HIS A 34 8.66 -44.75 -0.19
N TYR A 35 9.67 -44.22 -0.88
CA TYR A 35 9.91 -44.51 -2.30
C TYR A 35 10.34 -45.98 -2.53
N HIS A 36 10.48 -46.48 -3.76
CA HIS A 36 11.04 -47.84 -3.92
C HIS A 36 12.52 -47.89 -3.48
N SER A 37 12.90 -48.83 -2.62
CA SER A 37 14.24 -48.93 -2.02
C SER A 37 15.34 -49.31 -3.01
N GLU A 38 14.97 -49.92 -4.14
CA GLU A 38 15.87 -50.26 -5.23
C GLU A 38 16.35 -49.03 -6.00
N TRP A 39 15.53 -47.97 -6.06
CA TRP A 39 15.82 -46.75 -6.82
C TRP A 39 16.46 -45.67 -5.95
N LEU A 40 16.16 -45.67 -4.65
CA LEU A 40 16.78 -44.75 -3.69
C LEU A 40 17.28 -45.53 -2.48
N ARG A 41 18.57 -45.87 -2.50
CA ARG A 41 19.17 -46.76 -1.51
C ARG A 41 19.58 -46.06 -0.22
N VAL A 42 19.96 -44.78 -0.31
CA VAL A 42 20.43 -44.01 0.84
C VAL A 42 19.75 -42.64 0.88
N VAL A 43 19.30 -42.24 2.07
CA VAL A 43 18.80 -40.88 2.33
C VAL A 43 19.62 -40.30 3.48
N ALA A 44 20.16 -39.11 3.31
CA ALA A 44 20.87 -38.39 4.36
C ALA A 44 20.06 -37.17 4.77
N TYR A 45 19.87 -36.99 6.08
CA TYR A 45 19.18 -35.84 6.64
C TYR A 45 20.11 -35.10 7.60
N PHE A 46 20.48 -33.88 7.23
CA PHE A 46 21.25 -32.96 8.07
C PHE A 46 20.27 -31.98 8.71
N VAL A 47 20.32 -31.89 10.04
CA VAL A 47 19.42 -31.05 10.83
C VAL A 47 20.15 -30.61 12.09
N GLU A 48 20.04 -29.32 12.42
CA GLU A 48 20.82 -28.71 13.51
C GLU A 48 22.33 -29.03 13.28
N ASP A 49 23.05 -29.52 14.29
CA ASP A 49 24.48 -29.85 14.17
C ASP A 49 24.75 -31.33 13.83
N GLU A 50 23.69 -32.10 13.57
CA GLU A 50 23.76 -33.55 13.42
C GLU A 50 23.38 -34.04 12.01
N ALA A 51 23.66 -35.30 11.74
CA ALA A 51 23.26 -35.95 10.50
C ALA A 51 22.80 -37.39 10.71
N HIS A 52 21.76 -37.77 9.97
CA HIS A 52 21.18 -39.11 10.00
C HIS A 52 21.24 -39.72 8.60
N ILE A 53 21.92 -40.86 8.47
CA ILE A 53 22.02 -41.59 7.20
C ILE A 53 21.17 -42.85 7.28
N PHE A 54 20.17 -42.95 6.42
CA PHE A 54 19.23 -44.06 6.30
C PHE A 54 19.67 -44.97 5.15
N TYR A 55 20.11 -46.19 5.50
CA TYR A 55 20.41 -47.27 4.55
C TYR A 55 19.15 -48.10 4.36
N ARG A 56 18.41 -47.81 3.29
CA ARG A 56 17.04 -48.32 3.11
C ARG A 56 17.01 -49.82 2.82
N GLY A 57 17.99 -50.33 2.06
CA GLY A 57 18.14 -51.78 1.82
C GLY A 57 18.47 -52.58 3.08
N GLU A 58 19.20 -51.98 4.02
CA GLU A 58 19.56 -52.61 5.31
C GLU A 58 18.53 -52.33 6.42
N ARG A 59 17.52 -51.48 6.14
CA ARG A 59 16.58 -50.94 7.14
C ARG A 59 17.29 -50.39 8.38
N ARG A 60 18.42 -49.71 8.17
CA ARG A 60 19.30 -49.19 9.23
C ARG A 60 19.42 -47.68 9.15
N VAL A 61 19.46 -47.01 10.30
CA VAL A 61 19.80 -45.59 10.42
C VAL A 61 21.08 -45.44 11.25
N VAL A 62 21.95 -44.52 10.85
CA VAL A 62 23.16 -44.16 11.59
C VAL A 62 23.15 -42.66 11.85
N ARG A 63 23.25 -42.29 13.13
CA ARG A 63 23.37 -40.91 13.61
C ARG A 63 24.85 -40.52 13.68
N TYR A 64 25.14 -39.29 13.28
CA TYR A 64 26.45 -38.65 13.37
C TYR A 64 26.28 -37.34 14.13
N GLU A 65 27.01 -37.20 15.23
CA GLU A 65 27.03 -35.97 16.05
C GLU A 65 27.76 -34.83 15.34
N GLU A 66 28.63 -35.14 14.37
CA GLU A 66 29.32 -34.15 13.56
C GLU A 66 28.96 -34.29 12.07
N GLN A 67 28.44 -33.22 11.48
CA GLN A 67 28.10 -33.19 10.04
C GLN A 67 29.27 -33.61 9.13
N ARG A 68 30.51 -33.23 9.46
CA ARG A 68 31.71 -33.55 8.67
C ARG A 68 31.97 -35.06 8.56
N ALA A 69 31.69 -35.81 9.61
CA ALA A 69 31.83 -37.26 9.62
C ALA A 69 30.80 -37.91 8.66
N ALA A 70 29.55 -37.42 8.68
CA ALA A 70 28.52 -37.87 7.75
C ALA A 70 28.87 -37.52 6.29
N VAL A 71 29.34 -36.30 6.01
CA VAL A 71 29.79 -35.89 4.67
C VAL A 71 30.89 -36.83 4.15
N SER A 72 31.88 -37.16 5.00
CA SER A 72 32.96 -38.10 4.64
C SER A 72 32.42 -39.49 4.33
N LYS A 73 31.42 -39.96 5.08
CA LYS A 73 30.75 -41.23 4.81
C LYS A 73 30.02 -41.22 3.48
N ILE A 74 29.24 -40.17 3.20
CA ILE A 74 28.49 -40.00 1.94
C ILE A 74 29.45 -40.04 0.74
N LYS A 75 30.59 -39.33 0.81
CA LYS A 75 31.63 -39.39 -0.24
C LYS A 75 32.12 -40.82 -0.50
N GLY A 76 32.26 -41.63 0.54
CA GLY A 76 32.60 -43.04 0.43
C GLY A 76 31.51 -43.88 -0.25
N VAL A 77 30.24 -43.58 0.02
CA VAL A 77 29.09 -44.24 -0.62
C VAL A 77 28.97 -43.85 -2.09
N VAL A 78 29.15 -42.57 -2.43
CA VAL A 78 29.16 -42.06 -3.81
C VAL A 78 30.26 -42.73 -4.63
N LYS A 79 31.46 -42.94 -4.06
CA LYS A 79 32.56 -43.66 -4.72
C LYS A 79 32.22 -45.11 -5.10
N ARG A 80 31.21 -45.71 -4.45
CA ARG A 80 30.69 -47.05 -4.75
C ARG A 80 29.52 -47.03 -5.74
N ASP A 81 29.24 -45.89 -6.37
CA ASP A 81 28.19 -45.68 -7.36
C ASP A 81 26.77 -45.98 -6.83
N ILE A 82 26.57 -45.79 -5.52
CA ILE A 82 25.25 -45.93 -4.90
C ILE A 82 24.55 -44.57 -4.97
N GLU A 83 23.36 -44.54 -5.56
CA GLU A 83 22.51 -43.35 -5.61
C GLU A 83 21.82 -43.09 -4.27
N GLY A 84 21.63 -41.81 -3.98
CA GLY A 84 21.00 -41.35 -2.75
C GLY A 84 20.46 -39.93 -2.87
N PHE A 85 19.85 -39.47 -1.79
CA PHE A 85 19.22 -38.16 -1.69
C PHE A 85 19.63 -37.48 -0.39
N ILE A 86 19.85 -36.18 -0.44
CA ILE A 86 20.27 -35.37 0.70
C ILE A 86 19.18 -34.35 0.99
N ILE A 87 18.75 -34.31 2.25
CA ILE A 87 17.95 -33.22 2.79
C ILE A 87 18.86 -32.49 3.76
N PHE A 88 19.04 -31.19 3.56
CA PHE A 88 19.95 -30.39 4.36
C PHE A 88 19.22 -29.16 4.89
N ASP A 89 18.96 -29.15 6.18
CA ASP A 89 18.37 -28.01 6.88
C ASP A 89 19.46 -27.04 7.33
N ILE A 90 19.46 -25.85 6.71
CA ILE A 90 20.45 -24.80 6.94
C ILE A 90 20.04 -24.03 8.19
N GLY A 91 20.66 -24.40 9.32
CA GLY A 91 20.57 -23.69 10.59
C GLY A 91 21.67 -22.63 10.78
N GLU A 92 21.54 -21.85 11.85
CA GLU A 92 22.53 -20.85 12.24
C GLU A 92 23.84 -21.56 12.63
N GLY A 93 24.95 -21.28 11.93
CA GLY A 93 26.25 -21.92 12.17
C GLY A 93 26.52 -23.21 11.38
N CYS A 94 25.58 -23.69 10.56
CA CYS A 94 25.78 -24.84 9.68
C CYS A 94 26.95 -24.62 8.70
N ARG A 95 27.98 -25.47 8.77
CA ARG A 95 29.13 -25.47 7.83
C ARG A 95 29.30 -26.87 7.25
N GLY A 96 29.20 -27.03 5.93
CA GLY A 96 29.44 -28.33 5.30
C GLY A 96 28.82 -28.57 3.93
N VAL A 97 27.91 -27.70 3.49
CA VAL A 97 27.25 -27.80 2.17
C VAL A 97 28.28 -27.81 1.02
N GLU A 98 29.40 -27.10 1.19
CA GLU A 98 30.47 -27.01 0.20
C GLU A 98 31.07 -28.37 -0.19
N GLY A 99 31.06 -29.33 0.73
CA GLY A 99 31.59 -30.68 0.51
C GLY A 99 30.60 -31.65 -0.12
N LEU A 100 29.34 -31.24 -0.29
CA LEU A 100 28.20 -32.03 -0.76
C LEU A 100 27.81 -31.71 -2.21
N LEU A 101 28.72 -31.15 -3.02
CA LEU A 101 28.56 -31.05 -4.47
C LEU A 101 28.69 -32.45 -5.11
N CYS A 102 27.75 -33.35 -4.79
CA CYS A 102 27.76 -34.76 -5.17
C CYS A 102 26.74 -35.06 -6.28
N SER A 103 26.89 -36.25 -6.88
CA SER A 103 26.00 -36.79 -7.92
C SER A 103 24.62 -37.24 -7.39
N TRP A 104 24.24 -36.82 -6.19
CA TRP A 104 22.98 -37.18 -5.52
C TRP A 104 22.00 -36.02 -5.59
N GLY A 105 20.70 -36.32 -5.61
CA GLY A 105 19.66 -35.29 -5.47
C GLY A 105 19.75 -34.58 -4.13
N ILE A 106 19.52 -33.26 -4.10
CA ILE A 106 19.65 -32.44 -2.89
C ILE A 106 18.44 -31.53 -2.75
N ALA A 107 17.84 -31.52 -1.56
CA ALA A 107 16.89 -30.51 -1.11
C ALA A 107 17.49 -29.74 0.08
N LEU A 108 17.71 -28.45 -0.11
CA LEU A 108 18.17 -27.54 0.93
C LEU A 108 16.97 -26.83 1.53
N ILE A 109 16.87 -26.78 2.84
CA ILE A 109 15.82 -26.06 3.55
C ILE A 109 16.49 -24.88 4.21
N ALA A 110 16.01 -23.67 3.94
CA ALA A 110 16.64 -22.46 4.44
C ALA A 110 15.64 -21.41 4.90
N SER A 111 16.18 -20.45 5.64
CA SER A 111 15.46 -19.22 5.95
C SER A 111 15.33 -18.31 4.70
N PRO A 112 14.50 -17.26 4.74
CA PRO A 112 14.31 -16.30 3.64
C PRO A 112 15.56 -15.53 3.21
N ASP A 113 16.68 -15.70 3.91
CA ASP A 113 17.93 -15.05 3.53
C ASP A 113 18.46 -15.64 2.23
N MET A 114 18.54 -14.79 1.22
CA MET A 114 18.97 -15.18 -0.12
C MET A 114 20.49 -15.32 -0.22
N LYS A 115 21.29 -14.96 0.81
CA LYS A 115 22.75 -15.13 0.75
C LYS A 115 23.16 -16.58 0.54
N ASP A 116 22.63 -17.48 1.37
CA ASP A 116 22.91 -18.92 1.27
C ASP A 116 22.46 -19.47 -0.09
N PHE A 117 21.29 -19.02 -0.57
CA PHE A 117 20.80 -19.39 -1.90
C PHE A 117 21.72 -18.89 -3.02
N HIS A 118 22.13 -17.62 -3.00
CA HIS A 118 22.99 -17.04 -4.02
C HIS A 118 24.37 -17.69 -4.03
N GLU A 119 24.94 -17.95 -2.86
CA GLU A 119 26.21 -18.67 -2.72
C GLU A 119 26.10 -20.09 -3.26
N PHE A 120 25.01 -20.79 -2.95
CA PHE A 120 24.78 -22.14 -3.47
C PHE A 120 24.53 -22.15 -4.98
N LYS A 121 23.68 -21.25 -5.49
CA LYS A 121 23.36 -21.11 -6.92
C LYS A 121 24.58 -20.75 -7.76
N ALA A 122 25.52 -19.97 -7.22
CA ALA A 122 26.78 -19.67 -7.89
C ALA A 122 27.62 -20.95 -8.15
N ARG A 123 27.50 -21.95 -7.28
CA ARG A 123 28.18 -23.26 -7.41
C ARG A 123 27.35 -24.28 -8.19
N GLN A 124 26.02 -24.14 -8.16
CA GLN A 124 25.05 -25.02 -8.84
C GLN A 124 24.03 -24.18 -9.62
N PRO A 125 24.35 -23.75 -10.86
CA PRO A 125 23.54 -22.80 -11.63
C PRO A 125 22.10 -23.23 -11.89
N CYS A 126 21.87 -24.55 -11.93
CA CYS A 126 20.56 -25.18 -12.14
C CYS A 126 19.67 -25.22 -10.89
N THR A 127 20.06 -24.59 -9.77
CA THR A 127 19.28 -24.64 -8.53
C THR A 127 17.98 -23.84 -8.64
N LEU A 128 16.86 -24.47 -8.31
CA LEU A 128 15.53 -23.86 -8.35
C LEU A 128 15.05 -23.49 -6.94
N PRO A 129 14.64 -22.23 -6.70
CA PRO A 129 14.00 -21.85 -5.46
C PRO A 129 12.55 -22.35 -5.42
N ILE A 130 12.13 -22.85 -4.25
CA ILE A 130 10.76 -23.24 -3.95
C ILE A 130 10.35 -22.49 -2.68
N TYR A 131 9.28 -21.71 -2.73
CA TYR A 131 8.85 -20.92 -1.58
C TYR A 131 7.70 -21.60 -0.85
N ILE A 132 7.79 -21.66 0.48
CA ILE A 132 6.77 -22.25 1.35
C ILE A 132 6.04 -21.15 2.12
N ASN A 133 4.72 -21.18 2.03
CA ASN A 133 3.84 -20.30 2.78
C ASN A 133 3.84 -20.65 4.27
N CYS A 134 3.56 -19.66 5.11
CA CYS A 134 3.20 -19.92 6.51
C CYS A 134 1.88 -20.71 6.60
N TYR A 135 1.61 -21.23 7.79
CA TYR A 135 0.34 -21.90 8.08
C TYR A 135 -0.85 -20.95 7.87
N GLU A 136 -1.99 -21.52 7.53
CA GLU A 136 -3.28 -20.89 7.47
C GLU A 136 -4.16 -21.41 8.61
N ASP A 137 -5.31 -20.76 8.78
CA ASP A 137 -6.28 -21.12 9.81
C ASP A 137 -6.69 -22.60 9.74
N VAL A 138 -6.74 -23.18 8.55
CA VAL A 138 -7.08 -24.59 8.35
C VAL A 138 -6.05 -25.54 8.95
N GLU A 139 -4.75 -25.25 8.79
CA GLU A 139 -3.68 -26.08 9.35
C GLU A 139 -3.64 -25.95 10.88
N PHE A 140 -3.85 -24.75 11.43
CA PHE A 140 -3.96 -24.59 12.88
C PHE A 140 -5.17 -25.32 13.46
N LYS A 141 -6.32 -25.28 12.78
CA LYS A 141 -7.51 -26.06 13.17
C LYS A 141 -7.23 -27.56 13.12
N ALA A 142 -6.55 -28.03 12.08
CA ALA A 142 -6.17 -29.44 11.95
C ALA A 142 -5.26 -29.89 13.10
N VAL A 143 -4.23 -29.10 13.43
CA VAL A 143 -3.34 -29.39 14.56
C VAL A 143 -4.11 -29.39 15.87
N LEU A 144 -4.99 -28.41 16.10
CA LEU A 144 -5.82 -28.34 17.30
C LEU A 144 -6.69 -29.60 17.46
N VAL A 145 -7.33 -30.06 16.39
CA VAL A 145 -8.16 -31.27 16.39
C VAL A 145 -7.31 -32.51 16.69
N TRP A 146 -6.16 -32.64 16.01
CA TRP A 146 -5.27 -33.79 16.18
C TRP A 146 -4.69 -33.88 17.60
N GLU A 147 -4.22 -32.76 18.14
CA GLU A 147 -3.68 -32.69 19.50
C GLU A 147 -4.76 -33.02 20.54
N THR A 148 -5.96 -32.47 20.37
CA THR A 148 -7.12 -32.78 21.22
C THR A 148 -7.44 -34.28 21.18
N GLN A 149 -7.50 -34.88 19.98
CA GLN A 149 -7.75 -36.31 19.82
C GLN A 149 -6.68 -37.17 20.49
N SER A 150 -5.40 -36.79 20.36
CA SER A 150 -4.29 -37.47 21.01
C SER A 150 -4.39 -37.39 22.53
N GLN A 151 -4.71 -36.21 23.08
CA GLN A 151 -4.87 -36.00 24.52
C GLN A 151 -6.04 -36.82 25.08
N LEU A 152 -7.17 -36.87 24.35
CA LEU A 152 -8.33 -37.71 24.69
C LEU A 152 -7.97 -39.20 24.68
N SER A 153 -7.26 -39.66 23.64
CA SER A 153 -6.84 -41.07 23.50
C SER A 153 -5.85 -41.49 24.60
N SER A 154 -5.08 -40.54 25.13
CA SER A 154 -4.15 -40.74 26.25
C SER A 154 -4.76 -40.48 27.64
N TYR A 155 -6.08 -40.25 27.73
CA TYR A 155 -6.82 -39.90 28.95
C TYR A 155 -6.28 -38.66 29.71
N GLN A 156 -5.56 -37.77 29.03
CA GLN A 156 -5.04 -36.53 29.63
C GLN A 156 -6.13 -35.48 29.87
N ILE A 157 -7.19 -35.51 29.05
CA ILE A 157 -8.34 -34.61 29.14
C ILE A 157 -9.63 -35.43 28.99
N ASN A 158 -10.73 -34.98 29.61
CA ASN A 158 -12.06 -35.54 29.39
C ASN A 158 -12.77 -34.79 28.25
N TRP A 159 -13.56 -35.52 27.44
CA TRP A 159 -14.39 -34.97 26.36
C TRP A 159 -15.27 -33.82 26.81
N ASP A 160 -15.86 -33.91 28.01
CA ASP A 160 -16.74 -32.87 28.56
C ASP A 160 -16.02 -31.52 28.81
N ASN A 161 -14.69 -31.55 28.95
CA ASN A 161 -13.86 -30.37 29.21
C ASN A 161 -13.29 -29.76 27.93
N VAL A 162 -13.51 -30.37 26.77
CA VAL A 162 -12.99 -29.90 25.49
C VAL A 162 -13.88 -28.79 24.94
N ASN A 163 -13.34 -27.56 24.91
CA ASN A 163 -13.99 -26.44 24.22
C ASN A 163 -13.10 -25.96 23.07
N LEU A 164 -13.24 -26.64 21.92
CA LEU A 164 -12.49 -26.31 20.70
C LEU A 164 -12.70 -24.86 20.25
N ARG A 165 -13.88 -24.29 20.48
CA ARG A 165 -14.17 -22.89 20.13
C ARG A 165 -13.32 -21.92 20.94
N ASN A 166 -13.24 -22.12 22.26
CA ASN A 166 -12.40 -21.30 23.13
C ASN A 166 -10.92 -21.47 22.81
N CYS A 167 -10.46 -22.69 22.56
CA CYS A 167 -9.09 -22.95 22.12
C CYS A 167 -8.76 -22.23 20.81
N TRP A 168 -9.67 -22.29 19.83
CA TRP A 168 -9.53 -21.58 18.56
C TRP A 168 -9.49 -20.06 18.75
N GLU A 169 -10.32 -19.48 19.62
CA GLU A 169 -10.27 -18.04 19.92
C GLU A 169 -8.93 -17.62 20.52
N VAL A 170 -8.33 -18.44 21.39
CA VAL A 170 -6.99 -18.20 21.93
C VAL A 170 -5.95 -18.23 20.81
N LEU A 171 -5.98 -19.25 19.94
CA LEU A 171 -5.04 -19.35 18.81
C LEU A 171 -5.21 -18.17 17.85
N ARG A 172 -6.45 -17.76 17.54
CA ARG A 172 -6.72 -16.62 16.66
C ARG A 172 -6.12 -15.33 17.20
N LYS A 173 -6.22 -15.09 18.52
CA LYS A 173 -5.57 -13.95 19.19
C LYS A 173 -4.04 -14.02 19.10
N ARG A 174 -3.46 -15.21 19.26
CA ARG A 174 -2.01 -15.41 19.09
C ARG A 174 -1.59 -15.13 17.65
N ILE A 175 -2.29 -15.67 16.66
CA ILE A 175 -2.03 -15.45 15.23
C ILE A 175 -2.11 -13.96 14.89
N HIS A 176 -3.11 -13.24 15.41
CA HIS A 176 -3.23 -11.79 15.23
C HIS A 176 -2.00 -11.01 15.73
N MET A 177 -1.42 -11.45 16.85
CA MET A 177 -0.30 -10.76 17.52
C MET A 177 1.08 -11.13 16.96
N VAL A 178 1.34 -12.41 16.69
CA VAL A 178 2.69 -12.90 16.32
C VAL A 178 2.77 -13.52 14.94
N GLY A 179 1.64 -13.59 14.23
CA GLY A 179 1.53 -14.13 12.89
C GLY A 179 1.26 -15.63 12.89
N PRO A 180 1.06 -16.22 11.70
CA PRO A 180 0.78 -17.64 11.53
C PRO A 180 2.05 -18.49 11.66
N LEU A 181 2.73 -18.39 12.80
CA LEU A 181 3.99 -19.07 13.09
C LEU A 181 3.74 -20.13 14.17
N PRO A 182 3.58 -21.42 13.79
CA PRO A 182 3.38 -22.55 14.71
C PRO A 182 4.23 -22.52 15.97
N ARG A 183 5.53 -22.21 15.87
CA ARG A 183 6.45 -22.16 17.01
C ARG A 183 5.95 -21.27 18.15
N TYR A 184 5.31 -20.15 17.81
CA TYR A 184 4.86 -19.15 18.80
C TYR A 184 3.36 -19.25 19.08
N VAL A 185 2.57 -19.65 18.09
CA VAL A 185 1.11 -19.81 18.22
C VAL A 185 0.78 -21.04 19.07
N LEU A 186 1.42 -22.17 18.77
CA LEU A 186 1.23 -23.45 19.48
C LEU A 186 2.23 -23.65 20.63
N GLY A 187 3.22 -22.76 20.75
CA GLY A 187 4.21 -22.82 21.82
C GLY A 187 3.63 -22.56 23.22
N SER A 188 4.48 -22.74 24.24
CA SER A 188 4.13 -22.42 25.63
C SER A 188 3.68 -20.96 25.79
N LYS A 189 2.98 -20.68 26.89
CA LYS A 189 2.56 -19.31 27.22
C LYS A 189 3.76 -18.36 27.31
N GLU A 190 4.87 -18.85 27.83
CA GLU A 190 6.14 -18.14 27.96
C GLU A 190 6.74 -17.85 26.58
N CYS A 191 6.79 -18.85 25.69
CA CYS A 191 7.28 -18.70 24.31
C CYS A 191 6.48 -17.61 23.56
N TYR A 192 5.15 -17.67 23.63
CA TYR A 192 4.28 -16.65 23.06
C TYR A 192 4.53 -15.26 23.67
N ARG A 193 4.64 -15.18 25.01
CA ARG A 193 4.84 -13.90 25.71
C ARG A 193 6.17 -13.26 25.35
N CYS A 194 7.26 -14.02 25.32
CA CYS A 194 8.56 -13.52 24.88
C CYS A 194 8.49 -13.00 23.45
N ARG A 195 7.86 -13.75 22.53
CA ARG A 195 7.68 -13.29 21.15
C ARG A 195 6.90 -11.99 21.03
N VAL A 196 5.84 -11.80 21.84
CA VAL A 196 5.09 -10.54 21.86
C VAL A 196 5.95 -9.37 22.35
N ILE A 197 6.79 -9.59 23.36
CA ILE A 197 7.72 -8.57 23.86
C ILE A 197 8.71 -8.20 22.75
N ASP A 198 9.29 -9.18 22.08
CA ASP A 198 10.26 -8.96 21.00
C ASP A 198 9.62 -8.19 19.83
N VAL A 199 8.41 -8.58 19.39
CA VAL A 199 7.67 -7.89 18.33
C VAL A 199 7.43 -6.42 18.70
N LYS A 200 7.02 -6.14 19.94
CA LYS A 200 6.82 -4.76 20.41
C LYS A 200 8.13 -3.97 20.46
N ALA A 201 9.19 -4.56 20.97
CA ALA A 201 10.50 -3.92 21.05
C ALA A 201 11.05 -3.60 19.65
N VAL A 202 10.94 -4.55 18.71
CA VAL A 202 11.32 -4.33 17.31
C VAL A 202 10.45 -3.26 16.68
N LEU A 203 9.12 -3.28 16.85
CA LEU A 203 8.24 -2.24 16.35
C LEU A 203 8.67 -0.86 16.86
N SER A 204 8.86 -0.70 18.17
CA SER A 204 9.29 0.58 18.76
C SER A 204 10.63 1.08 18.19
N LYS A 205 11.58 0.17 17.93
CA LYS A 205 12.90 0.53 17.37
C LYS A 205 12.85 0.80 15.86
N ALA A 206 12.13 -0.04 15.12
CA ALA A 206 12.01 -0.01 13.67
C ALA A 206 11.18 1.19 13.19
N LEU A 207 10.18 1.59 13.97
CA LEU A 207 9.26 2.69 13.66
C LEU A 207 9.80 4.06 14.10
N ASN A 208 10.92 4.13 14.81
CA ASN A 208 11.58 5.38 15.17
C ASN A 208 12.24 6.06 13.94
N GLY A 209 11.43 6.72 13.10
CA GLY A 209 11.87 7.51 11.94
C GLY A 209 12.17 6.72 10.66
N HIS A 210 11.86 5.41 10.63
CA HIS A 210 12.11 4.53 9.47
C HIS A 210 10.85 3.79 8.96
N ALA A 211 9.64 4.21 9.35
CA ALA A 211 8.39 3.55 8.95
C ALA A 211 8.23 3.42 7.42
N GLU A 212 8.66 4.43 6.66
CA GLU A 212 8.64 4.43 5.20
C GLU A 212 9.52 3.31 4.58
N HIS A 213 10.65 2.97 5.21
CA HIS A 213 11.51 1.88 4.75
C HIS A 213 10.79 0.53 4.83
N TYR A 214 10.03 0.30 5.90
CA TYR A 214 9.26 -0.92 6.08
C TYR A 214 8.01 -0.95 5.20
N ALA A 215 7.32 0.18 4.99
CA ALA A 215 6.25 0.27 4.01
C ALA A 215 6.74 -0.02 2.58
N TYR A 216 7.94 0.45 2.23
CA TYR A 216 8.60 0.12 0.97
C TYR A 216 8.94 -1.38 0.86
N LEU A 217 9.46 -1.99 1.93
CA LEU A 217 9.76 -3.44 2.00
C LEU A 217 8.52 -4.32 1.87
N LEU A 218 7.37 -3.88 2.40
CA LEU A 218 6.07 -4.54 2.20
C LEU A 218 5.57 -4.45 0.75
N SER A 219 6.09 -3.49 -0.02
CA SER A 219 5.66 -3.19 -1.38
C SER A 219 6.62 -3.73 -2.45
N HIS A 220 7.82 -4.19 -2.07
CA HIS A 220 8.85 -4.66 -3.01
C HIS A 220 9.52 -5.96 -2.55
N PRO A 221 9.51 -7.03 -3.38
CA PRO A 221 10.26 -8.24 -3.09
C PRO A 221 11.77 -7.97 -3.22
N GLY A 222 12.58 -8.40 -2.25
CA GLY A 222 14.01 -8.62 -2.52
C GLY A 222 15.08 -8.15 -1.50
N LYS A 223 14.75 -7.66 -0.30
CA LYS A 223 15.79 -7.32 0.70
C LYS A 223 15.41 -7.70 2.13
N TRP A 224 15.47 -9.01 2.43
CA TRP A 224 15.44 -9.48 3.82
C TRP A 224 16.79 -9.18 4.49
N ARG A 225 16.81 -8.58 5.69
CA ARG A 225 18.03 -8.34 6.48
C ARG A 225 18.19 -9.38 7.60
N ILE A 226 19.43 -9.84 7.79
CA ILE A 226 19.85 -10.78 8.85
C ILE A 226 20.23 -9.98 10.11
N ASP A 227 19.27 -9.32 10.73
CA ASP A 227 19.47 -8.73 12.06
C ASP A 227 18.49 -9.32 13.09
N GLY A 228 17.81 -10.40 12.73
CA GLY A 228 16.77 -11.04 13.54
C GLY A 228 15.45 -10.25 13.61
N THR A 229 15.40 -9.01 13.10
CA THR A 229 14.21 -8.15 13.18
C THR A 229 13.25 -8.37 12.01
N THR A 230 13.77 -8.71 10.83
CA THR A 230 12.96 -8.90 9.63
C THR A 230 11.92 -10.01 9.81
N ASN A 231 12.26 -11.14 10.46
CA ASN A 231 11.33 -12.24 10.72
C ASN A 231 10.21 -11.90 11.73
N MET A 232 10.35 -10.81 12.47
CA MET A 232 9.33 -10.28 13.40
C MET A 232 8.39 -9.31 12.71
N MET A 233 8.78 -8.79 11.54
CA MET A 233 8.05 -7.75 10.83
C MET A 233 7.35 -8.31 9.60
N VAL A 234 8.01 -9.20 8.87
CA VAL A 234 7.53 -9.74 7.60
C VAL A 234 7.57 -11.26 7.55
N LYS A 235 6.70 -11.83 6.71
CA LYS A 235 6.65 -13.23 6.28
C LYS A 235 6.80 -13.30 4.76
N LEU A 236 7.30 -14.43 4.27
CA LEU A 236 7.26 -14.74 2.84
C LEU A 236 5.87 -15.27 2.46
N VAL A 237 5.40 -14.82 1.30
CA VAL A 237 4.21 -15.34 0.63
C VAL A 237 4.58 -15.67 -0.81
N ARG A 238 4.27 -16.89 -1.23
CA ARG A 238 4.46 -17.40 -2.59
C ARG A 238 3.65 -16.55 -3.57
N ALA A 239 4.31 -15.99 -4.58
CA ALA A 239 3.68 -15.24 -5.66
C ALA A 239 3.81 -16.05 -6.95
N GLN A 240 2.69 -16.55 -7.48
CA GLN A 240 2.72 -17.38 -8.67
C GLN A 240 2.83 -16.50 -9.93
N SER A 241 4.07 -16.26 -10.38
CA SER A 241 4.41 -15.55 -11.62
C SER A 241 5.50 -16.31 -12.40
N GLY A 242 5.12 -17.44 -13.01
CA GLY A 242 6.02 -18.17 -13.92
C GLY A 242 7.16 -18.94 -13.26
N CYS A 243 8.13 -19.36 -14.07
CA CYS A 243 9.35 -20.07 -13.64
C CYS A 243 10.57 -19.17 -13.92
N PRO A 244 11.46 -18.94 -12.92
CA PRO A 244 11.44 -19.49 -11.56
C PRO A 244 10.34 -18.88 -10.69
N GLU A 245 9.95 -19.60 -9.65
CA GLU A 245 8.95 -19.16 -8.68
C GLU A 245 9.39 -17.86 -7.98
N GLU A 246 8.45 -16.96 -7.71
CA GLU A 246 8.70 -15.70 -7.01
C GLU A 246 8.02 -15.68 -5.63
N ALA A 247 8.53 -14.86 -4.72
CA ALA A 247 7.91 -14.60 -3.43
C ALA A 247 7.81 -13.11 -3.16
N ARG A 248 6.76 -12.74 -2.42
CA ARG A 248 6.53 -11.39 -1.89
C ARG A 248 6.72 -11.39 -0.38
N SER A 249 7.12 -10.24 0.14
CA SER A 249 7.14 -9.99 1.57
C SER A 249 5.81 -9.39 1.99
N GLU A 250 5.16 -9.99 2.98
CA GLU A 250 3.98 -9.41 3.64
C GLU A 250 4.27 -9.18 5.12
N ALA A 251 3.47 -8.35 5.79
CA ALA A 251 3.57 -8.22 7.24
C ALA A 251 3.31 -9.57 7.91
N VAL A 252 4.09 -9.89 8.95
CA VAL A 252 3.99 -11.21 9.61
C VAL A 252 2.60 -11.43 10.22
N CYS A 253 1.96 -10.37 10.71
CA CYS A 253 0.65 -10.40 11.35
C CYS A 253 -0.12 -9.08 11.17
N THR A 254 -1.42 -9.13 11.44
CA THR A 254 -2.31 -7.97 11.35
C THR A 254 -1.90 -6.86 12.31
N HIS A 255 -1.47 -7.19 13.53
CA HIS A 255 -1.01 -6.19 14.50
C HIS A 255 0.19 -5.39 13.98
N VAL A 256 1.22 -6.09 13.49
CA VAL A 256 2.42 -5.47 12.90
C VAL A 256 2.05 -4.62 11.68
N ARG A 257 1.20 -5.15 10.78
CA ARG A 257 0.72 -4.38 9.61
C ARG A 257 0.04 -3.08 10.04
N GLY A 258 -0.87 -3.15 11.01
CA GLY A 258 -1.59 -2.00 11.54
C GLY A 258 -0.64 -0.95 12.11
N ARG A 259 0.34 -1.37 12.93
CA ARG A 259 1.33 -0.48 13.53
C ARG A 259 2.26 0.19 12.50
N ILE A 260 2.70 -0.54 11.48
CA ILE A 260 3.52 0.04 10.41
C ILE A 260 2.72 1.09 9.64
N LEU A 261 1.45 0.82 9.34
CA LEU A 261 0.58 1.77 8.64
C LEU A 261 0.27 2.99 9.51
N GLU A 262 -0.05 2.79 10.79
CA GLU A 262 -0.31 3.84 11.78
C GLU A 262 0.91 4.77 11.89
N GLU A 263 2.11 4.24 12.13
CA GLU A 263 3.30 5.09 12.21
C GLU A 263 3.65 5.72 10.86
N ALA A 264 3.51 5.02 9.74
CA ALA A 264 3.76 5.63 8.43
C ALA A 264 2.81 6.80 8.17
N MET A 265 1.55 6.70 8.62
CA MET A 265 0.59 7.80 8.59
C MET A 265 0.96 8.92 9.56
N GLU A 266 1.42 8.59 10.78
CA GLU A 266 1.92 9.57 11.74
C GLU A 266 3.18 10.29 11.25
N ASP A 267 4.16 9.57 10.71
CA ASP A 267 5.39 10.11 10.12
C ASP A 267 5.09 10.97 8.91
N PHE A 268 4.16 10.54 8.05
CA PHE A 268 3.67 11.36 6.94
C PHE A 268 3.01 12.64 7.48
N ALA A 269 2.14 12.52 8.49
CA ALA A 269 1.52 13.66 9.14
C ALA A 269 2.54 14.59 9.81
N LYS A 270 3.55 14.05 10.52
CA LYS A 270 4.64 14.78 11.20
C LYS A 270 5.58 15.44 10.19
N ARG A 271 5.93 14.76 9.08
CA ARG A 271 6.76 15.33 8.00
C ARG A 271 6.03 16.43 7.29
N ASP A 272 4.77 16.20 6.94
CA ASP A 272 3.96 17.26 6.39
C ASP A 272 3.79 18.40 7.42
N LEU A 273 3.60 18.11 8.71
CA LEU A 273 3.54 19.12 9.78
C LEU A 273 4.87 19.89 9.90
N SER A 274 6.03 19.23 9.77
CA SER A 274 7.36 19.85 9.84
C SER A 274 7.64 20.72 8.61
N ARG A 275 7.25 20.24 7.43
CA ARG A 275 7.24 21.01 6.19
C ARG A 275 6.30 22.21 6.32
N ASP A 276 5.16 22.02 6.97
CA ASP A 276 4.16 23.03 7.24
C ASP A 276 4.62 24.06 8.30
N VAL A 277 5.43 23.67 9.30
CA VAL A 277 6.01 24.56 10.33
C VAL A 277 7.09 25.48 9.73
N LEU A 278 7.87 24.98 8.77
CA LEU A 278 8.91 25.75 8.07
C LEU A 278 8.35 26.72 7.01
N VAL A 279 7.05 26.63 6.73
CA VAL A 279 6.38 27.28 5.60
C VAL A 279 5.28 28.21 6.13
N SER A 280 5.05 29.35 5.46
CA SER A 280 4.10 30.35 5.99
C SER A 280 2.67 29.78 6.09
N PHE A 281 1.86 30.29 7.02
CA PHE A 281 0.45 29.88 7.20
C PHE A 281 -0.34 29.79 5.88
N LYS A 282 -0.03 30.69 4.94
CA LYS A 282 -0.62 30.77 3.60
C LYS A 282 -0.17 29.65 2.66
N GLU A 283 1.10 29.28 2.71
CA GLU A 283 1.66 28.19 1.90
C GLU A 283 1.29 26.81 2.46
N ARG A 284 1.12 26.71 3.80
CA ARG A 284 0.59 25.53 4.50
C ARG A 284 -0.78 25.10 3.97
N CYS A 285 -1.70 26.06 3.84
CA CYS A 285 -3.05 25.80 3.34
C CYS A 285 -3.06 25.36 1.87
N VAL A 286 -2.07 25.78 1.08
CA VAL A 286 -2.00 25.44 -0.34
C VAL A 286 -1.34 24.09 -0.56
N SER A 287 -0.27 23.76 0.18
CA SER A 287 0.29 22.40 0.24
C SER A 287 -0.82 21.39 0.58
N ARG A 288 -1.67 21.74 1.55
CA ARG A 288 -2.81 20.92 1.96
C ARG A 288 -3.93 20.88 0.92
N LEU A 289 -4.24 21.97 0.22
CA LEU A 289 -5.22 21.94 -0.88
C LEU A 289 -4.72 21.16 -2.11
N GLU A 290 -3.39 21.13 -2.35
CA GLU A 290 -2.77 20.27 -3.35
C GLU A 290 -2.78 18.79 -2.91
N ALA A 291 -2.56 18.51 -1.62
CA ALA A 291 -2.56 17.16 -1.05
C ALA A 291 -3.97 16.55 -0.89
N SER A 292 -4.93 17.31 -0.35
CA SER A 292 -6.36 16.96 -0.26
C SER A 292 -7.05 17.05 -1.63
N GLY A 293 -6.48 17.77 -2.59
CA GLY A 293 -7.01 17.94 -3.94
C GLY A 293 -8.37 18.64 -3.98
N LEU A 294 -9.13 18.40 -5.06
CA LEU A 294 -10.47 18.97 -5.26
C LEU A 294 -11.52 18.49 -4.27
N GLN A 295 -11.24 17.43 -3.49
CA GLN A 295 -12.16 16.83 -2.52
C GLN A 295 -12.61 17.83 -1.43
N VAL A 296 -11.87 18.91 -1.26
CA VAL A 296 -12.23 19.99 -0.34
C VAL A 296 -13.58 20.67 -0.68
N PHE A 297 -14.02 20.57 -1.93
CA PHE A 297 -15.34 21.04 -2.37
C PHE A 297 -16.49 20.14 -1.91
N MET A 298 -16.20 19.00 -1.30
CA MET A 298 -17.20 18.13 -0.66
C MET A 298 -17.54 18.59 0.77
N ILE A 299 -16.83 19.59 1.30
CA ILE A 299 -17.05 20.14 2.65
C ILE A 299 -17.93 21.39 2.53
N GLY A 300 -19.15 21.33 3.07
CA GLY A 300 -20.13 22.40 2.93
C GLY A 300 -19.71 23.74 3.55
N SER A 301 -18.98 23.71 4.67
CA SER A 301 -18.43 24.92 5.32
C SER A 301 -17.39 25.60 4.42
N VAL A 302 -16.53 24.82 3.75
CA VAL A 302 -15.54 25.33 2.79
C VAL A 302 -16.22 25.90 1.55
N VAL A 303 -17.16 25.20 0.93
CA VAL A 303 -17.88 25.71 -0.26
C VAL A 303 -18.60 27.01 0.07
N THR A 304 -19.23 27.09 1.25
CA THR A 304 -19.91 28.32 1.70
C THR A 304 -18.95 29.49 1.86
N GLU A 305 -17.75 29.27 2.39
CA GLU A 305 -16.75 30.33 2.50
C GLU A 305 -16.16 30.69 1.13
N VAL A 306 -15.86 29.71 0.27
CA VAL A 306 -15.39 29.95 -1.10
C VAL A 306 -16.37 30.83 -1.88
N VAL A 307 -17.68 30.58 -1.74
CA VAL A 307 -18.76 31.39 -2.34
C VAL A 307 -18.74 32.85 -1.88
N ARG A 308 -18.35 33.14 -0.63
CA ARG A 308 -18.24 34.52 -0.12
C ARG A 308 -17.10 35.31 -0.77
N HIS A 309 -16.04 34.62 -1.20
CA HIS A 309 -14.84 35.25 -1.78
C HIS A 309 -14.73 35.06 -3.30
N LEU A 310 -15.72 34.42 -3.92
CA LEU A 310 -15.82 34.24 -5.35
C LEU A 310 -16.01 35.59 -6.06
N LYS A 311 -15.16 35.88 -7.05
CA LYS A 311 -15.25 37.07 -7.90
C LYS A 311 -15.41 36.70 -9.36
N TYR A 312 -16.38 37.30 -10.02
CA TYR A 312 -16.60 37.12 -11.45
C TYR A 312 -15.52 37.82 -12.28
N LEU A 313 -15.12 37.21 -13.39
CA LEU A 313 -14.21 37.78 -14.39
C LEU A 313 -15.03 38.23 -15.61
N PRO A 314 -15.35 39.53 -15.71
CA PRO A 314 -16.33 40.06 -16.66
C PRO A 314 -15.91 39.89 -18.12
N ARG A 315 -16.92 39.71 -18.99
CA ARG A 315 -16.77 39.93 -20.43
C ARG A 315 -16.62 41.43 -20.72
N GLU A 316 -16.26 41.74 -21.96
CA GLU A 316 -16.20 43.12 -22.42
C GLU A 316 -17.58 43.79 -22.27
N GLY A 317 -17.63 44.93 -21.57
CA GLY A 317 -18.88 45.64 -21.24
C GLY A 317 -19.58 45.16 -19.97
N GLU A 318 -19.12 44.10 -19.30
CA GLU A 318 -19.66 43.63 -18.02
C GLU A 318 -18.84 44.14 -16.83
N THR A 319 -19.41 44.02 -15.62
CA THR A 319 -18.74 44.33 -14.34
C THR A 319 -18.64 43.08 -13.47
N GLU A 320 -17.83 43.10 -12.41
CA GLU A 320 -17.74 41.97 -11.45
C GLU A 320 -19.11 41.63 -10.80
N ARG A 321 -20.10 42.53 -10.85
CA ARG A 321 -21.46 42.32 -10.31
C ARG A 321 -22.45 41.76 -11.33
N SER A 322 -22.06 41.67 -12.60
CA SER A 322 -22.96 41.29 -13.68
C SER A 322 -23.41 39.84 -13.62
N ARG A 323 -22.65 38.94 -12.97
CA ARG A 323 -22.99 37.51 -12.83
C ARG A 323 -22.58 36.96 -11.47
N SER A 324 -23.36 36.01 -10.97
CA SER A 324 -23.08 35.22 -9.77
C SER A 324 -22.96 33.74 -10.13
N SER A 325 -22.08 33.01 -9.45
CA SER A 325 -21.94 31.56 -9.65
C SER A 325 -23.20 30.81 -9.23
N VAL A 326 -23.48 29.68 -9.88
CA VAL A 326 -24.51 28.71 -9.46
C VAL A 326 -24.34 28.30 -7.99
N LEU A 327 -23.10 28.26 -7.49
CA LEU A 327 -22.79 27.94 -6.10
C LEU A 327 -23.32 28.97 -5.10
N CYS A 328 -23.69 30.18 -5.54
CA CYS A 328 -24.34 31.17 -4.69
C CYS A 328 -25.75 30.73 -4.22
N ARG A 329 -26.39 29.77 -4.91
CA ARG A 329 -27.73 29.27 -4.57
C ARG A 329 -27.65 28.18 -3.48
N PRO A 330 -28.09 28.42 -2.24
CA PRO A 330 -27.91 27.44 -1.14
C PRO A 330 -28.67 26.14 -1.34
N ALA A 331 -29.83 26.20 -2.00
CA ALA A 331 -30.69 25.05 -2.27
C ALA A 331 -30.36 24.33 -3.60
N ALA A 332 -29.31 24.73 -4.31
CA ALA A 332 -28.94 24.06 -5.56
C ALA A 332 -28.48 22.62 -5.27
N TRP A 333 -29.09 21.67 -5.96
CA TRP A 333 -28.80 20.25 -5.82
C TRP A 333 -27.41 19.96 -6.39
N GLY A 334 -26.59 19.22 -5.66
CA GLY A 334 -25.17 19.02 -6.00
C GLY A 334 -24.26 20.24 -5.76
N ARG A 335 -24.72 21.32 -5.11
CA ARG A 335 -23.87 22.46 -4.71
C ARG A 335 -22.63 22.01 -3.93
N VAL A 336 -22.79 21.01 -3.08
CA VAL A 336 -21.72 20.33 -2.34
C VAL A 336 -21.78 18.85 -2.73
N PRO A 337 -20.79 18.33 -3.48
CA PRO A 337 -20.77 16.93 -3.85
C PRO A 337 -20.63 16.01 -2.63
N THR A 338 -21.43 14.94 -2.59
CA THR A 338 -21.39 13.89 -1.56
C THR A 338 -20.61 12.66 -2.04
N MET A 339 -20.47 12.51 -3.36
CA MET A 339 -19.75 11.43 -4.02
C MET A 339 -18.47 11.94 -4.70
N PHE A 340 -17.48 11.05 -4.82
CA PHE A 340 -16.22 11.32 -5.49
C PHE A 340 -15.87 10.19 -6.45
N HIS A 341 -15.62 10.53 -7.71
CA HIS A 341 -15.32 9.54 -8.75
C HIS A 341 -14.07 9.93 -9.53
N CYS A 342 -13.06 9.05 -9.51
CA CYS A 342 -11.92 9.14 -10.39
C CYS A 342 -12.24 8.42 -11.70
N PHE A 343 -11.95 9.04 -12.85
CA PHE A 343 -12.16 8.44 -14.15
C PHE A 343 -10.94 8.61 -15.06
N SER A 344 -10.75 7.66 -15.96
CA SER A 344 -9.74 7.63 -17.00
C SER A 344 -10.40 7.54 -18.36
N SER A 345 -9.75 8.07 -19.39
CA SER A 345 -10.21 7.92 -20.77
C SER A 345 -10.26 6.49 -21.32
N ALA A 346 -9.72 5.51 -20.59
CA ALA A 346 -9.81 4.08 -20.91
C ALA A 346 -10.98 3.37 -20.22
N ASP A 347 -11.69 4.05 -19.32
CA ASP A 347 -12.78 3.45 -18.54
C ASP A 347 -14.07 3.38 -19.35
N THR A 348 -14.95 2.46 -18.96
CA THR A 348 -16.32 2.40 -19.49
C THR A 348 -17.06 3.70 -19.13
N PRO A 349 -17.73 4.36 -20.09
CA PRO A 349 -18.46 5.60 -19.81
C PRO A 349 -19.48 5.42 -18.70
N VAL A 350 -19.55 6.40 -17.79
CA VAL A 350 -20.47 6.40 -16.65
C VAL A 350 -21.57 7.46 -16.82
N GLU A 351 -22.67 7.33 -16.09
CA GLU A 351 -23.68 8.39 -16.07
C GLU A 351 -23.18 9.58 -15.24
N MET A 352 -23.27 10.79 -15.82
CA MET A 352 -22.97 12.01 -15.08
C MET A 352 -24.17 12.39 -14.21
N VAL A 353 -23.96 12.43 -12.90
CA VAL A 353 -25.00 12.75 -11.92
C VAL A 353 -24.63 14.00 -11.12
N ALA A 354 -25.66 14.73 -10.69
CA ALA A 354 -25.48 15.75 -9.66
C ALA A 354 -24.99 15.09 -8.35
N GLU A 355 -24.30 15.84 -7.50
CA GLU A 355 -23.66 15.38 -6.25
C GLU A 355 -22.36 14.60 -6.38
N CYS A 356 -21.87 14.33 -7.59
CA CYS A 356 -20.59 13.66 -7.80
C CYS A 356 -19.48 14.63 -8.23
N LEU A 357 -18.36 14.61 -7.52
CA LEU A 357 -17.12 15.29 -7.91
C LEU A 357 -16.27 14.35 -8.77
N TYR A 358 -16.12 14.70 -10.05
CA TYR A 358 -15.35 13.95 -11.02
C TYR A 358 -13.92 14.46 -11.11
N LYS A 359 -12.95 13.55 -10.94
CA LYS A 359 -11.51 13.85 -11.06
C LYS A 359 -10.86 12.97 -12.12
N PRO A 360 -10.23 13.54 -13.15
CA PRO A 360 -9.45 12.78 -14.11
C PRO A 360 -8.18 12.21 -13.46
N VAL A 361 -7.82 10.97 -13.80
CA VAL A 361 -6.58 10.32 -13.32
C VAL A 361 -5.35 10.85 -14.08
N GLU A 362 -5.53 11.37 -15.29
CA GLU A 362 -4.41 11.86 -16.10
C GLU A 362 -3.77 13.13 -15.52
N LYS A 363 -2.45 13.11 -15.31
CA LYS A 363 -1.68 14.25 -14.79
C LYS A 363 -1.80 15.54 -15.61
N ASN A 364 -2.11 15.43 -16.91
CA ASN A 364 -2.20 16.55 -17.86
C ASN A 364 -3.61 16.64 -18.47
N PHE A 365 -4.66 16.45 -17.67
CA PHE A 365 -6.02 16.61 -18.16
C PHE A 365 -6.25 18.03 -18.73
N PRO A 366 -6.95 18.19 -19.86
CA PRO A 366 -7.08 19.49 -20.49
C PRO A 366 -7.83 20.49 -19.61
N VAL A 367 -7.24 21.68 -19.41
CA VAL A 367 -7.86 22.88 -18.82
C VAL A 367 -8.17 22.81 -17.33
N VAL A 368 -8.69 21.69 -16.80
CA VAL A 368 -9.28 21.59 -15.46
C VAL A 368 -8.66 20.46 -14.65
N GLY A 369 -8.69 20.58 -13.31
CA GLY A 369 -8.27 19.52 -12.40
C GLY A 369 -9.38 18.53 -12.04
N GLY A 370 -10.64 18.87 -12.35
CA GLY A 370 -11.86 18.13 -12.04
C GLY A 370 -13.08 19.05 -12.05
N PHE A 371 -14.27 18.50 -11.89
CA PHE A 371 -15.54 19.23 -12.05
C PHE A 371 -16.71 18.47 -11.44
N TYR A 372 -17.85 19.13 -11.27
CA TYR A 372 -19.09 18.51 -10.82
C TYR A 372 -20.31 19.20 -11.41
N LEU A 373 -21.43 18.47 -11.47
CA LEU A 373 -22.70 18.96 -11.97
C LEU A 373 -23.53 19.55 -10.83
N VAL A 374 -24.04 20.77 -11.02
CA VAL A 374 -24.94 21.46 -10.10
C VAL A 374 -26.26 21.71 -10.78
N ASP A 375 -27.33 21.22 -10.18
CA ASP A 375 -28.69 21.43 -10.64
C ASP A 375 -29.33 22.57 -9.84
N ALA A 376 -29.56 23.68 -10.52
CA ALA A 376 -30.06 24.91 -9.92
C ALA A 376 -31.60 25.01 -9.89
N VAL A 377 -32.29 23.95 -10.33
CA VAL A 377 -33.74 23.94 -10.59
C VAL A 377 -34.52 23.53 -9.34
N GLY A 378 -34.08 22.47 -8.65
CA GLY A 378 -34.78 21.90 -7.49
C GLY A 378 -36.17 21.33 -7.83
N GLU A 379 -36.62 20.30 -7.11
CA GLU A 379 -38.03 19.86 -7.23
C GLU A 379 -38.97 20.94 -6.70
N GLY A 380 -40.01 21.30 -7.49
CA GLY A 380 -41.18 22.03 -7.00
C GLY A 380 -41.31 23.52 -7.37
N VAL A 381 -40.53 24.07 -8.31
CA VAL A 381 -40.67 25.47 -8.76
C VAL A 381 -41.40 25.54 -10.10
N SER A 382 -42.61 26.11 -10.13
CA SER A 382 -43.32 26.43 -11.38
C SER A 382 -42.85 27.78 -11.94
N PHE A 383 -42.59 27.83 -13.24
CA PHE A 383 -42.16 29.02 -13.95
C PHE A 383 -43.33 29.71 -14.67
N PRO A 384 -43.31 31.05 -14.82
CA PRO A 384 -44.25 31.75 -15.68
C PRO A 384 -44.05 31.34 -17.15
N GLU A 385 -45.15 31.30 -17.88
CA GLU A 385 -45.21 30.88 -19.30
C GLU A 385 -44.25 31.75 -20.15
N GLY A 386 -43.19 31.13 -20.68
CA GLY A 386 -42.17 31.79 -21.52
C GLY A 386 -40.74 31.89 -20.96
N ALA A 387 -40.44 31.36 -19.77
CA ALA A 387 -39.07 31.32 -19.25
C ALA A 387 -38.21 30.21 -19.91
N GLU A 388 -36.98 30.53 -20.35
CA GLU A 388 -36.01 29.55 -20.86
C GLU A 388 -35.71 28.47 -19.81
N ALA A 389 -35.64 27.21 -20.26
CA ALA A 389 -35.54 26.03 -19.41
C ALA A 389 -34.35 26.12 -18.42
N PRO A 390 -34.53 25.67 -17.18
CA PRO A 390 -33.53 25.89 -16.15
C PRO A 390 -32.30 24.98 -16.34
N THR A 391 -31.13 25.60 -16.55
CA THR A 391 -29.87 24.97 -16.94
C THR A 391 -29.14 24.28 -15.78
N GLN A 392 -28.89 22.99 -15.90
CA GLN A 392 -27.86 22.32 -15.12
C GLN A 392 -26.49 22.93 -15.47
N THR A 393 -25.65 23.15 -14.45
CA THR A 393 -24.38 23.86 -14.60
C THR A 393 -23.21 22.94 -14.28
N ILE A 394 -22.27 22.78 -15.19
CA ILE A 394 -20.98 22.13 -14.88
C ILE A 394 -20.05 23.16 -14.26
N VAL A 395 -19.64 22.91 -13.02
CA VAL A 395 -18.64 23.71 -12.30
C VAL A 395 -17.27 23.07 -12.48
N LEU A 396 -16.47 23.68 -13.33
CA LEU A 396 -15.09 23.31 -13.61
C LEU A 396 -14.15 23.89 -12.54
N LEU A 397 -13.27 23.07 -11.98
CA LEU A 397 -12.33 23.49 -10.95
C LEU A 397 -10.89 23.46 -11.48
N GLN A 398 -10.18 24.58 -11.35
CA GLN A 398 -8.77 24.67 -11.70
C GLN A 398 -7.95 25.30 -10.58
N VAL A 399 -7.09 24.49 -9.96
CA VAL A 399 -6.09 24.97 -9.00
C VAL A 399 -4.88 25.49 -9.77
N THR A 400 -4.47 26.74 -9.55
CA THR A 400 -3.36 27.34 -10.29
C THR A 400 -2.44 28.20 -9.41
N LYS A 401 -1.12 28.01 -9.59
CA LYS A 401 -0.05 28.85 -9.04
C LYS A 401 0.40 29.94 -10.03
N ALA A 402 0.15 29.74 -11.33
CA ALA A 402 0.77 30.51 -12.40
C ALA A 402 -0.04 31.77 -12.78
N ARG A 403 0.70 32.83 -13.16
CA ARG A 403 0.16 34.14 -13.52
C ARG A 403 -0.50 34.17 -14.89
N ASP A 404 -0.04 33.37 -15.84
CA ASP A 404 -0.55 33.34 -17.22
C ASP A 404 -0.37 31.96 -17.83
N ASN A 405 -1.49 31.32 -18.17
CA ASN A 405 -1.56 30.32 -19.21
C ASN A 405 -2.90 30.53 -19.89
N HIS A 406 -2.92 31.34 -20.95
CA HIS A 406 -4.07 31.36 -21.85
C HIS A 406 -4.36 29.92 -22.28
N THR A 407 -5.63 29.53 -22.24
CA THR A 407 -6.06 28.24 -22.78
C THR A 407 -6.02 28.33 -24.31
N THR A 408 -5.73 27.24 -24.99
CA THR A 408 -5.76 27.17 -26.47
C THR A 408 -7.05 26.49 -26.93
N THR A 409 -7.52 26.81 -28.13
CA THR A 409 -8.68 26.15 -28.74
C THR A 409 -8.49 24.64 -28.82
N SER A 410 -7.28 24.15 -29.09
CA SER A 410 -6.95 22.72 -29.02
C SER A 410 -7.18 22.08 -27.64
N LYS A 411 -6.87 22.77 -26.53
CA LYS A 411 -7.09 22.25 -25.17
C LYS A 411 -8.57 22.23 -24.82
N VAL A 412 -9.33 23.25 -25.25
CA VAL A 412 -10.79 23.30 -25.06
C VAL A 412 -11.48 22.22 -25.89
N CYS A 413 -11.07 22.02 -27.15
CA CYS A 413 -11.58 20.94 -27.99
C CYS A 413 -11.37 19.59 -27.33
N ARG A 414 -10.15 19.34 -26.84
CA ARG A 414 -9.80 18.10 -26.15
C ARG A 414 -10.57 17.91 -24.84
N LEU A 415 -10.84 18.98 -24.08
CA LEU A 415 -11.69 18.90 -22.89
C LEU A 415 -13.09 18.36 -23.27
N ARG A 416 -13.71 18.96 -24.29
CA ARG A 416 -15.06 18.57 -24.73
C ARG A 416 -15.11 17.13 -25.25
N GLU A 417 -14.13 16.73 -26.06
CA GLU A 417 -14.01 15.35 -26.54
C GLU A 417 -13.86 14.35 -25.39
N ARG A 418 -13.10 14.70 -24.34
CA ARG A 418 -12.94 13.85 -23.16
C ARG A 418 -14.23 13.72 -22.38
N LEU A 419 -14.94 14.82 -22.13
CA LEU A 419 -16.24 14.76 -21.45
C LEU A 419 -17.24 13.91 -22.24
N ALA A 420 -17.31 14.11 -23.56
CA ALA A 420 -18.19 13.33 -24.43
C ALA A 420 -17.86 11.83 -24.45
N ALA A 421 -16.59 11.46 -24.34
CA ALA A 421 -16.18 10.07 -24.30
C ALA A 421 -16.40 9.41 -22.93
N SER A 422 -16.32 10.18 -21.84
CA SER A 422 -16.36 9.64 -20.47
C SER A 422 -17.77 9.49 -19.90
N PHE A 423 -18.78 10.15 -20.46
CA PHE A 423 -20.14 10.13 -19.91
C PHE A 423 -21.19 9.63 -20.90
N SER A 424 -21.95 8.62 -20.49
CA SER A 424 -22.94 7.95 -21.35
C SER A 424 -24.12 8.85 -21.73
N ASN A 425 -24.55 9.72 -20.82
CA ASN A 425 -25.65 10.69 -21.00
C ASN A 425 -25.21 12.03 -21.62
N TRP A 426 -23.94 12.17 -22.02
CA TRP A 426 -23.40 13.45 -22.51
C TRP A 426 -24.16 14.02 -23.72
N ARG A 427 -24.54 13.17 -24.69
CA ARG A 427 -25.22 13.60 -25.93
C ARG A 427 -26.56 14.29 -25.68
N GLU A 428 -27.26 13.86 -24.64
CA GLU A 428 -28.59 14.38 -24.27
C GLU A 428 -28.47 15.67 -23.47
N MET A 429 -27.40 15.80 -22.67
CA MET A 429 -27.21 16.93 -21.78
C MET A 429 -26.47 18.12 -22.41
N GLU A 430 -25.56 17.91 -23.37
CA GLU A 430 -24.63 18.96 -23.85
C GLU A 430 -25.34 20.26 -24.28
N SER A 431 -26.52 20.18 -24.88
CA SER A 431 -27.30 21.35 -25.33
C SER A 431 -28.00 22.13 -24.21
N CYS A 432 -28.15 21.52 -23.03
CA CYS A 432 -28.89 22.06 -21.89
C CYS A 432 -27.98 22.47 -20.73
N LEU A 433 -26.65 22.36 -20.91
CA LEU A 433 -25.65 22.64 -19.89
C LEU A 433 -25.10 24.07 -20.01
N SER A 434 -25.07 24.77 -18.88
CA SER A 434 -24.22 25.94 -18.71
C SER A 434 -22.88 25.54 -18.08
N TYR A 435 -21.86 26.37 -18.26
CA TYR A 435 -20.51 26.06 -17.81
C TYR A 435 -19.94 27.22 -17.01
N GLU A 436 -19.42 26.91 -15.83
CA GLU A 436 -18.66 27.82 -14.99
C GLU A 436 -17.26 27.25 -14.77
N ILE A 437 -16.24 28.10 -14.68
CA ILE A 437 -14.90 27.71 -14.22
C ILE A 437 -14.47 28.56 -13.04
N ILE A 438 -14.01 27.90 -11.99
CA ILE A 438 -13.47 28.52 -10.79
C ILE A 438 -11.97 28.30 -10.74
N TYR A 439 -11.23 29.41 -10.86
CA TYR A 439 -9.79 29.44 -10.62
C TYR A 439 -9.51 29.58 -9.13
N VAL A 440 -8.99 28.51 -8.52
CA VAL A 440 -8.56 28.51 -7.12
C VAL A 440 -7.09 28.92 -7.08
N GLN A 441 -6.83 30.13 -6.62
CA GLN A 441 -5.50 30.73 -6.60
C GLN A 441 -4.80 30.60 -5.27
N HIS A 442 -3.48 30.38 -5.33
CA HIS A 442 -2.60 30.49 -4.17
C HIS A 442 -2.70 31.90 -3.55
N ALA A 443 -2.69 31.98 -2.21
CA ALA A 443 -2.79 33.26 -1.50
C ALA A 443 -1.68 34.25 -1.90
N ASN A 444 -0.47 33.74 -2.14
CA ASN A 444 0.70 34.51 -2.59
C ASN A 444 0.80 34.67 -4.13
N SER A 445 -0.09 34.06 -4.93
CA SER A 445 -0.11 34.30 -6.38
C SER A 445 -0.68 35.69 -6.67
N ALA A 446 -0.17 36.34 -7.71
CA ALA A 446 -0.79 37.55 -8.21
C ALA A 446 -2.22 37.25 -8.67
N ALA A 447 -3.17 38.11 -8.30
CA ALA A 447 -4.58 37.89 -8.59
C ALA A 447 -4.83 37.86 -10.11
N ILE A 448 -5.66 36.93 -10.58
CA ILE A 448 -6.12 36.90 -11.98
C ILE A 448 -7.03 38.11 -12.16
N ALA A 449 -6.54 39.20 -12.73
CA ALA A 449 -7.31 40.44 -12.84
C ALA A 449 -8.30 40.42 -14.01
N THR A 450 -8.03 39.61 -15.04
CA THR A 450 -8.78 39.62 -16.30
C THR A 450 -9.25 38.23 -16.71
N ARG A 451 -10.35 38.19 -17.46
CA ARG A 451 -10.91 36.99 -18.07
C ARG A 451 -9.87 36.28 -18.94
N ARG A 452 -9.81 34.96 -18.85
CA ARG A 452 -8.85 34.16 -19.64
C ARG A 452 -9.35 34.00 -21.07
N ARG A 453 -8.57 34.53 -22.02
CA ARG A 453 -8.78 34.35 -23.47
C ARG A 453 -8.44 32.92 -23.92
N CYS A 454 -9.12 32.46 -24.96
CA CYS A 454 -8.81 31.23 -25.69
C CYS A 454 -8.01 31.59 -26.94
N GLY A 455 -6.72 31.21 -27.00
CA GLY A 455 -5.87 31.45 -28.16
C GLY A 455 -6.13 30.42 -29.27
N ARG A 456 -6.23 30.88 -30.52
CA ARG A 456 -6.37 29.99 -31.70
C ARG A 456 -5.12 29.14 -31.88
N SER A 457 -5.31 27.84 -32.12
CA SER A 457 -4.23 26.89 -32.41
C SER A 457 -4.05 26.56 -33.89
N GLY A 458 -4.89 27.11 -34.78
CA GLY A 458 -4.85 26.86 -36.22
C GLY A 458 -5.60 25.59 -36.65
N THR A 459 -6.57 25.11 -35.87
CA THR A 459 -7.32 23.87 -36.14
C THR A 459 -8.74 24.15 -36.65
N VAL A 460 -9.33 23.19 -37.38
CA VAL A 460 -10.69 23.31 -37.97
C VAL A 460 -11.77 23.57 -36.90
N SER A 461 -11.54 23.14 -35.66
CA SER A 461 -12.45 23.32 -34.52
C SER A 461 -12.22 24.61 -33.70
N ASP A 462 -11.34 25.51 -34.16
CA ASP A 462 -10.97 26.73 -33.44
C ASP A 462 -12.19 27.63 -33.15
N LEU A 463 -13.06 27.84 -34.15
CA LEU A 463 -14.22 28.73 -34.02
C LEU A 463 -15.25 28.19 -33.01
N ALA A 464 -15.48 26.87 -33.00
CA ALA A 464 -16.42 26.24 -32.08
C ALA A 464 -15.88 26.25 -30.64
N SER A 465 -14.58 25.99 -30.47
CA SER A 465 -13.91 26.01 -29.17
C SER A 465 -13.80 27.43 -28.59
N GLU A 466 -13.58 28.43 -29.45
CA GLU A 466 -13.57 29.85 -29.08
C GLU A 466 -14.96 30.30 -28.63
N ARG A 467 -16.03 29.94 -29.37
CA ARG A 467 -17.42 30.23 -28.99
C ARG A 467 -17.80 29.56 -27.66
N PHE A 468 -17.49 28.28 -27.50
CA PHE A 468 -17.72 27.56 -26.25
C PHE A 468 -17.05 28.27 -25.07
N TRP A 469 -15.75 28.57 -25.18
CA TRP A 469 -15.00 29.23 -24.12
C TRP A 469 -15.48 30.67 -23.84
N GLY A 470 -15.98 31.36 -24.87
CA GLY A 470 -16.66 32.65 -24.71
C GLY A 470 -17.95 32.56 -23.87
N GLY A 471 -18.66 31.43 -23.98
CA GLY A 471 -19.85 31.10 -23.21
C GLY A 471 -19.58 30.74 -21.74
N VAL A 472 -18.43 30.13 -21.41
CA VAL A 472 -18.10 29.71 -20.03
C VAL A 472 -17.98 30.92 -19.10
N ASP A 473 -18.75 30.95 -18.01
CA ASP A 473 -18.59 31.99 -16.99
C ASP A 473 -17.35 31.71 -16.14
N GLN A 474 -16.51 32.73 -15.93
CA GLN A 474 -15.22 32.56 -15.29
C GLN A 474 -15.21 33.27 -13.94
N PHE A 475 -14.81 32.55 -12.90
CA PHE A 475 -14.70 33.07 -11.55
C PHE A 475 -13.31 32.79 -10.98
N ARG A 476 -12.91 33.63 -10.02
CA ARG A 476 -11.70 33.43 -9.24
C ARG A 476 -12.01 33.41 -7.76
N VAL A 477 -11.24 32.65 -7.01
CA VAL A 477 -11.18 32.72 -5.56
C VAL A 477 -9.70 32.65 -5.15
N ARG A 478 -9.31 33.51 -4.21
CA ARG A 478 -8.01 33.42 -3.56
C ARG A 478 -8.19 32.74 -2.22
N LEU A 479 -7.28 31.84 -1.88
CA LEU A 479 -7.27 31.15 -0.59
C LEU A 479 -6.78 32.11 0.52
N GLU A 480 -7.58 33.12 0.82
CA GLU A 480 -7.29 34.13 1.85
C GLU A 480 -7.53 33.57 3.26
N ALA A 481 -7.10 34.32 4.29
CA ALA A 481 -7.02 33.84 5.68
C ALA A 481 -8.31 33.16 6.23
N PRO A 482 -9.53 33.63 5.91
CA PRO A 482 -10.76 32.98 6.37
C PRO A 482 -10.97 31.57 5.80
N ILE A 483 -10.78 31.40 4.47
CA ILE A 483 -10.87 30.10 3.80
C ILE A 483 -9.76 29.18 4.32
N ALA A 484 -8.53 29.70 4.39
CA ALA A 484 -7.35 29.01 4.91
C ALA A 484 -7.56 28.47 6.35
N LYS A 485 -8.19 29.26 7.23
CA LYS A 485 -8.46 28.86 8.61
C LYS A 485 -9.47 27.72 8.69
N LEU A 486 -10.54 27.77 7.90
CA LEU A 486 -11.55 26.69 7.86
C LEU A 486 -10.96 25.39 7.31
N LEU A 487 -10.12 25.48 6.27
CA LEU A 487 -9.41 24.33 5.71
C LEU A 487 -8.57 23.60 6.75
N LEU A 488 -7.86 24.34 7.62
CA LEU A 488 -7.06 23.74 8.68
C LEU A 488 -7.92 23.15 9.80
N HIS A 489 -9.01 23.82 10.18
CA HIS A 489 -9.89 23.37 11.26
C HIS A 489 -10.62 22.07 10.91
N GLU A 490 -11.17 21.98 9.69
CA GLU A 490 -11.92 20.80 9.23
C GLU A 490 -11.02 19.58 8.98
N ILE A 491 -9.72 19.78 8.74
CA ILE A 491 -8.77 18.69 8.47
C ILE A 491 -8.10 18.16 9.75
N TYR A 492 -7.89 19.02 10.76
CA TYR A 492 -7.14 18.65 11.97
C TYR A 492 -7.97 18.42 13.24
N ASP A 493 -9.27 18.71 13.22
CA ASP A 493 -10.11 18.70 14.42
C ASP A 493 -9.65 19.74 15.47
N ALA A 494 -10.59 20.40 16.15
CA ALA A 494 -10.31 21.57 16.97
C ALA A 494 -9.25 21.31 18.08
N LYS A 495 -9.17 20.05 18.52
CA LYS A 495 -8.29 19.57 19.60
C LYS A 495 -6.80 19.56 19.22
N ILE A 496 -6.46 19.22 17.97
CA ILE A 496 -5.05 19.24 17.51
C ILE A 496 -4.58 20.69 17.31
N THR A 497 -5.48 21.60 16.91
CA THR A 497 -5.15 23.02 16.76
C THR A 497 -4.77 23.72 18.06
N GLU A 498 -5.34 23.34 19.21
CA GLU A 498 -4.94 23.89 20.52
C GLU A 498 -3.54 23.43 20.93
N ASP A 499 -3.23 22.14 20.73
CA ASP A 499 -1.91 21.58 21.01
C ASP A 499 -0.84 22.16 20.06
N VAL A 500 -1.18 22.32 18.79
CA VAL A 500 -0.30 22.98 17.80
C VAL A 500 -0.15 24.48 18.08
N ALA A 501 -1.19 25.16 18.56
CA ALA A 501 -1.11 26.57 18.96
C ALA A 501 -0.31 26.77 20.27
N ALA A 502 -0.27 25.77 21.14
CA ALA A 502 0.62 25.73 22.31
C ALA A 502 2.08 25.54 21.88
N ILE A 503 2.34 24.54 21.02
CA ILE A 503 3.69 24.25 20.48
C ILE A 503 4.24 25.45 19.67
N VAL A 504 3.42 26.11 18.86
CA VAL A 504 3.82 27.31 18.11
C VAL A 504 4.09 28.51 19.01
N ARG A 505 3.40 28.63 20.16
CA ARG A 505 3.71 29.64 21.18
C ARG A 505 5.05 29.36 21.83
N ASP A 506 5.29 28.12 22.24
CA ASP A 506 6.54 27.69 22.87
C ASP A 506 7.74 27.86 21.92
N LEU A 507 7.56 27.59 20.62
CA LEU A 507 8.60 27.81 19.60
C LEU A 507 8.83 29.29 19.28
N ARG A 508 7.80 30.14 19.34
CA ARG A 508 7.96 31.60 19.24
C ARG A 508 8.71 32.15 20.44
N ASP A 509 8.40 31.71 21.65
CA ASP A 509 9.11 32.12 22.85
C ASP A 509 10.55 31.60 22.87
N ALA A 510 10.81 30.41 22.33
CA ALA A 510 12.15 29.87 22.15
C ALA A 510 12.97 30.68 21.12
N ASN A 511 12.39 31.07 19.98
CA ASN A 511 13.06 31.91 18.99
C ASN A 511 13.25 33.36 19.47
N VAL A 512 12.32 33.92 20.24
CA VAL A 512 12.49 35.26 20.84
C VAL A 512 13.59 35.23 21.91
N LYS A 513 13.69 34.16 22.71
CA LYS A 513 14.80 33.97 23.66
C LYS A 513 16.15 33.72 22.97
N ALA A 514 16.17 32.98 21.87
CA ALA A 514 17.39 32.75 21.09
C ALA A 514 17.88 34.02 20.38
N VAL A 515 16.98 34.90 19.94
CA VAL A 515 17.33 36.21 19.38
C VAL A 515 17.74 37.20 20.48
N ALA A 516 17.14 37.13 21.68
CA ALA A 516 17.51 38.00 22.80
C ALA A 516 18.81 37.57 23.52
N GLY A 517 19.22 36.31 23.42
CA GLY A 517 20.46 35.79 24.00
C GLY A 517 21.70 35.92 23.11
N ALA A 518 21.56 36.42 21.87
CA ALA A 518 22.67 36.56 20.93
C ALA A 518 23.32 37.95 20.93
N ASP A 519 22.79 38.91 21.72
CA ASP A 519 23.28 40.30 21.79
C ASP A 519 23.91 40.69 23.14
N THR A 520 24.21 39.75 24.03
CA THR A 520 25.03 40.02 25.23
C THR A 520 25.95 38.85 25.58
N GLU A 521 27.25 39.16 25.46
CA GLU A 521 28.49 38.42 25.80
C GLU A 521 29.03 37.39 24.80
#